data_AF-A0A232EWE3-F1
#
_entry.id   AF-A0A232EWE3-F1
#
_cell.length_a   1.000
_cell.length_b   1.000
_cell.length_c   1.000
_cell.angle_alpha   90.00
_cell.angle_beta   90.00
_cell.angle_gamma   90.00
#
_symmetry.space_group_name_H-M   'P 1'
#
loop_
_entity.id
_entity.type
_entity.pdbx_description
1 polymer ?
#
loop_
_entity_poly.entity_id
_entity_poly.type
_entity_poly.pdbx_seq_one_letter_code
_entity_poly.pdbx_strand_id
1 'polypeptide(L)'
;MGHKQKIKTRCKWEKAEMLKAINAVLEKRLSMRAASHVYNVPTSTLLAWCKRARARNIKLSDIKRGYFKNVFTEQQENQLKQYVKEMKLSLFKMNSIELRRIAFQFAEMNNIPHKFNKESGLAGYHWYSNFIKRQRLQEIEAADPLNDISPPSTGQSCKTKTFPELLADLLEVYKFPANRIYNMNATVLISVPTMTTKIISESDKHELQSEYITMVNCCNAAGDFLPPLMIYPASKTDPEFMKGCPQGTEIVCHPSGSLQSEIFHPTWFNHFVDHAKPSKRKPILLLLNGNALHAKNLDFIEKIREVNVHILNIPKKIVHPLEVNFIPAMKNHYACEQNKWVRKTGLIINLNNIGKIIKRAYEKSAISSNAIDAFQASGIYPVNKEILIRTACLSKSSTSATDNSDYTAGPLNDEDQNSDLTIRDPDDFSFFDDLTNEENSNTSGSNETVVGTNMPLEPIFIDCKEEFNETEPKRRKNIKQIL
;
A
#
# COMPACT_ATOMS: atom_id res chain seq x y z
N MET A 1 36.94 7.19 -34.18
CA MET A 1 35.94 6.40 -34.93
C MET A 1 34.82 6.01 -33.98
N GLY A 2 33.59 6.43 -34.24
CA GLY A 2 32.47 6.23 -33.33
C GLY A 2 32.07 4.76 -33.22
N HIS A 3 31.97 4.26 -31.99
CA HIS A 3 31.27 3.00 -31.70
C HIS A 3 29.78 3.19 -32.03
N LYS A 4 29.39 2.85 -33.26
CA LYS A 4 27.99 2.58 -33.59
C LYS A 4 27.56 1.39 -32.74
N GLN A 5 26.82 1.64 -31.65
CA GLN A 5 26.02 0.62 -31.00
C GLN A 5 25.09 0.03 -32.08
N LYS A 6 25.42 -1.18 -32.56
CA LYS A 6 24.50 -1.96 -33.39
C LYS A 6 23.27 -2.22 -32.52
N ILE A 7 22.20 -1.47 -32.76
CA ILE A 7 20.86 -1.84 -32.29
C ILE A 7 20.59 -3.24 -32.87
N LYS A 8 20.76 -4.29 -32.05
CA LYS A 8 20.43 -5.66 -32.45
C LYS A 8 18.93 -5.69 -32.67
N THR A 9 18.50 -5.59 -33.92
CA THR A 9 17.12 -5.78 -34.39
C THR A 9 16.72 -7.25 -34.21
N ARG A 10 16.52 -7.67 -32.96
CA ARG A 10 16.02 -9.01 -32.61
C ARG A 10 14.54 -9.11 -32.99
N CYS A 11 14.11 -10.30 -33.44
CA CYS A 11 12.72 -10.68 -33.69
C CYS A 11 11.98 -10.07 -34.92
N LYS A 12 12.68 -9.62 -35.98
CA LYS A 12 12.06 -9.19 -37.25
C LYS A 12 11.85 -10.33 -38.26
N TRP A 13 11.29 -11.46 -37.85
CA TRP A 13 11.00 -12.58 -38.76
C TRP A 13 9.57 -13.09 -38.56
N GLU A 14 8.86 -13.36 -39.64
CA GLU A 14 7.47 -13.83 -39.59
C GLU A 14 7.36 -15.29 -39.16
N LYS A 15 6.34 -15.60 -38.34
CA LYS A 15 6.12 -16.97 -37.85
C LYS A 15 5.84 -17.94 -39.00
N ALA A 16 5.11 -17.48 -40.02
CA ALA A 16 4.79 -18.26 -41.21
C ALA A 16 6.06 -18.62 -42.00
N GLU A 17 6.95 -17.64 -42.23
CA GLU A 17 8.22 -17.86 -42.92
C GLU A 17 9.19 -18.75 -42.14
N MET A 18 9.18 -18.65 -40.80
CA MET A 18 9.93 -19.59 -39.95
C MET A 18 9.40 -21.03 -40.06
N LEU A 19 8.08 -21.24 -40.10
CA LEU A 19 7.50 -22.57 -40.30
C LEU A 19 7.89 -23.16 -41.67
N LYS A 20 7.81 -22.35 -42.74
CA LYS A 20 8.23 -22.74 -44.09
C LYS A 20 9.71 -23.10 -44.14
N ALA A 21 10.57 -22.30 -43.50
CA ALA A 21 12.01 -22.56 -43.41
C ALA A 21 12.33 -23.86 -42.65
N ILE A 22 11.61 -24.15 -41.56
CA ILE A 22 11.77 -25.39 -40.80
C ILE A 22 11.39 -26.60 -41.68
N ASN A 23 10.25 -26.55 -42.37
CA ASN A 23 9.80 -27.65 -43.23
C ASN A 23 10.78 -27.88 -44.39
N ALA A 24 11.24 -26.83 -45.07
CA ALA A 24 12.20 -26.93 -46.16
C ALA A 24 13.54 -27.56 -45.72
N VAL A 25 13.97 -27.33 -44.48
CA VAL A 25 15.17 -27.95 -43.89
C VAL A 25 14.90 -29.40 -43.49
N LEU A 26 13.75 -29.71 -42.88
CA LEU A 26 13.41 -31.06 -42.43
C LEU A 26 13.20 -32.02 -43.61
N GLU A 27 12.59 -31.54 -44.69
CA GLU A 27 12.41 -32.25 -45.96
C GLU A 27 13.71 -32.36 -46.79
N LYS A 28 14.84 -31.88 -46.26
CA LYS A 28 16.16 -31.84 -46.92
C LYS A 28 16.18 -31.08 -48.26
N ARG A 29 15.20 -30.20 -48.52
CA ARG A 29 15.11 -29.40 -49.75
C ARG A 29 16.13 -28.27 -49.78
N LEU A 30 16.46 -27.68 -48.63
CA LEU A 30 17.41 -26.56 -48.52
C LEU A 30 18.39 -26.77 -47.36
N SER A 31 19.62 -26.28 -47.52
CA SER A 31 20.59 -26.22 -46.43
C SER A 31 20.20 -25.13 -45.42
N MET A 32 20.65 -25.26 -44.17
CA MET A 32 20.33 -24.30 -43.09
C MET A 32 20.63 -22.85 -43.46
N ARG A 33 21.77 -22.60 -44.15
CA ARG A 33 22.18 -21.27 -44.59
C ARG A 33 21.34 -20.78 -45.77
N ALA A 34 21.00 -21.66 -46.71
CA ALA A 34 20.14 -21.33 -47.84
C ALA A 34 18.71 -21.00 -47.37
N ALA A 35 18.13 -21.82 -46.50
CA ALA A 35 16.80 -21.57 -45.93
C ALA A 35 16.76 -20.26 -45.11
N SER A 36 17.82 -19.96 -44.35
CA SER A 36 17.95 -18.71 -43.61
C SER A 36 17.92 -17.47 -44.52
N HIS A 37 18.55 -17.55 -45.70
CA HIS A 37 18.58 -16.46 -46.68
C HIS A 37 17.27 -16.35 -47.46
N VAL A 38 16.71 -17.48 -47.93
CA VAL A 38 15.47 -17.52 -48.73
C VAL A 38 14.27 -17.01 -47.94
N TYR A 39 14.13 -17.44 -46.69
CA TYR A 39 12.99 -17.09 -45.84
C TYR A 39 13.27 -15.90 -44.90
N ASN A 40 14.43 -15.26 -45.04
CA ASN A 40 14.87 -14.11 -44.24
C ASN A 40 14.71 -14.35 -42.71
N VAL A 41 15.13 -15.53 -42.25
CA VAL A 41 15.08 -15.93 -40.84
C VAL A 41 16.49 -16.09 -40.26
N PRO A 42 16.76 -15.68 -38.99
CA PRO A 42 18.08 -15.84 -38.40
C PRO A 42 18.49 -17.31 -38.26
N THR A 43 19.68 -17.66 -38.74
CA THR A 43 20.16 -19.05 -38.84
C THR A 43 20.22 -19.75 -37.48
N SER A 44 20.62 -19.05 -36.42
CA SER A 44 20.68 -19.58 -35.05
C SER A 44 19.30 -19.89 -34.48
N THR A 45 18.30 -19.07 -34.80
CA THR A 45 16.90 -19.27 -34.38
C THR A 45 16.27 -20.42 -35.15
N LEU A 46 16.52 -20.50 -36.46
CA LEU A 46 16.11 -21.62 -37.31
C LEU A 46 16.70 -22.95 -36.79
N LEU A 47 17.98 -22.97 -36.39
CA LEU A 47 18.62 -24.16 -35.84
C LEU A 47 17.97 -24.64 -34.54
N ALA A 48 17.67 -23.72 -33.61
CA ALA A 48 16.98 -24.05 -32.37
C ALA A 48 15.56 -24.62 -32.62
N TRP A 49 14.83 -24.05 -33.59
CA TRP A 49 13.52 -24.55 -33.97
C TRP A 49 13.57 -25.89 -34.69
N CYS A 50 14.51 -26.11 -35.62
CA CYS A 50 14.70 -27.39 -36.30
C CYS A 50 15.07 -28.51 -35.31
N LYS A 51 15.90 -28.24 -34.29
CA LYS A 51 16.18 -29.20 -33.21
C LYS A 51 14.91 -29.59 -32.46
N ARG A 52 14.07 -28.61 -32.09
CA ARG A 52 12.77 -28.87 -31.45
C ARG A 52 11.80 -29.62 -32.36
N ALA A 53 11.82 -29.33 -33.66
CA ALA A 53 10.92 -29.92 -34.65
C ALA A 53 11.22 -31.39 -34.94
N ARG A 54 12.47 -31.82 -34.73
CA ARG A 54 12.84 -33.23 -34.79
C ARG A 54 12.35 -34.03 -33.59
N ALA A 55 12.20 -33.39 -32.43
CA ALA A 55 11.72 -34.03 -31.21
C ALA A 55 10.18 -34.08 -31.11
N ARG A 56 9.47 -33.18 -31.80
CA ARG A 56 8.00 -33.11 -31.83
C ARG A 56 7.51 -32.39 -33.08
N ASN A 57 6.32 -32.74 -33.58
CA ASN A 57 5.68 -31.97 -34.65
C ASN A 57 5.34 -30.55 -34.17
N ILE A 58 5.89 -29.54 -34.84
CA ILE A 58 5.71 -28.12 -34.51
C ILE A 58 4.60 -27.52 -35.36
N LYS A 59 3.61 -26.92 -34.71
CA LYS A 59 2.57 -26.12 -35.37
C LYS A 59 2.93 -24.63 -35.34
N LEU A 60 2.27 -23.83 -36.17
CA LEU A 60 2.48 -22.37 -36.23
C LEU A 60 2.27 -21.68 -34.86
N SER A 61 1.36 -22.21 -34.04
CA SER A 61 1.08 -21.76 -32.66
C SER A 61 2.27 -21.94 -31.71
N ASP A 62 3.13 -22.94 -31.98
CA ASP A 62 4.26 -23.27 -31.12
C ASP A 62 5.44 -22.32 -31.34
N ILE A 63 5.50 -21.66 -32.51
CA ILE A 63 6.56 -20.73 -32.86
C ILE A 63 6.36 -19.42 -32.11
N LYS A 64 7.08 -19.27 -31.00
CA LYS A 64 7.08 -18.08 -30.14
C LYS A 64 8.33 -17.24 -30.41
N ARG A 65 8.14 -15.92 -30.52
CA ARG A 65 9.25 -14.96 -30.60
C ARG A 65 9.73 -14.65 -29.19
N GLY A 66 11.03 -14.80 -28.94
CA GLY A 66 11.62 -14.58 -27.62
C GLY A 66 11.43 -15.74 -26.65
N TYR A 67 12.28 -15.74 -25.61
CA TYR A 67 12.27 -16.74 -24.55
C TYR A 67 11.43 -16.31 -23.35
N PHE A 68 11.14 -15.02 -23.22
CA PHE A 68 10.44 -14.47 -22.07
C PHE A 68 8.96 -14.84 -22.10
N LYS A 69 8.54 -15.55 -21.05
CA LYS A 69 7.13 -15.74 -20.70
C LYS A 69 6.75 -14.67 -19.68
N ASN A 70 5.54 -14.14 -19.80
CA ASN A 70 4.99 -13.27 -18.75
C ASN A 70 4.80 -14.09 -17.47
N VAL A 71 5.03 -13.44 -16.32
CA VAL A 71 4.80 -14.05 -15.00
C VAL A 71 3.30 -14.22 -14.76
N PHE A 72 2.51 -13.21 -15.14
CA PHE A 72 1.06 -13.21 -14.99
C PHE A 72 0.34 -13.49 -16.30
N THR A 73 -0.81 -14.15 -16.19
CA THR A 73 -1.80 -14.26 -17.26
C THR A 73 -2.50 -12.92 -17.49
N GLU A 74 -3.18 -12.77 -18.63
CA GLU A 74 -3.95 -11.56 -18.92
C GLU A 74 -5.05 -11.29 -17.88
N GLN A 75 -5.70 -12.36 -17.39
CA GLN A 75 -6.70 -12.27 -16.32
C GLN A 75 -6.08 -11.75 -15.01
N GLN A 76 -4.91 -12.25 -14.62
CA GLN A 76 -4.19 -11.81 -13.43
C GLN A 76 -3.69 -10.36 -13.56
N GLU A 77 -3.22 -9.96 -14.75
CA GLU A 77 -2.86 -8.56 -15.00
C GLU A 77 -4.07 -7.63 -14.92
N ASN A 78 -5.26 -8.08 -15.36
CA ASN A 78 -6.50 -7.33 -15.21
C ASN A 78 -6.92 -7.19 -13.74
N GLN A 79 -6.73 -8.23 -12.92
CA GLN A 79 -6.96 -8.15 -11.47
C GLN A 79 -6.03 -7.12 -10.82
N LEU A 80 -4.74 -7.13 -11.15
CA LEU A 80 -3.79 -6.11 -10.68
C LEU A 80 -4.17 -4.70 -11.17
N LYS A 81 -4.64 -4.56 -12.42
CA LYS A 81 -5.13 -3.27 -12.94
C LYS A 81 -6.33 -2.76 -12.15
N GLN A 82 -7.29 -3.63 -11.85
CA GLN A 82 -8.46 -3.29 -11.05
C GLN A 82 -8.06 -2.86 -9.64
N TYR A 83 -7.09 -3.57 -9.03
CA TYR A 83 -6.51 -3.18 -7.74
C TYR A 83 -5.92 -1.76 -7.76
N VAL A 84 -5.13 -1.42 -8.80
CA VAL A 84 -4.56 -0.06 -8.93
C VAL A 84 -5.67 1.00 -9.03
N LYS A 85 -6.73 0.70 -9.77
CA LYS A 85 -7.90 1.59 -9.89
C LYS A 85 -8.57 1.81 -8.54
N GLU A 86 -8.76 0.76 -7.75
CA GLU A 86 -9.37 0.83 -6.42
C GLU A 86 -8.54 1.65 -5.44
N MET A 87 -7.23 1.40 -5.38
CA MET A 87 -6.32 2.17 -4.52
C MET A 87 -6.36 3.65 -4.84
N LYS A 88 -6.44 3.99 -6.12
CA LYS A 88 -6.58 5.36 -6.58
C LYS A 88 -7.93 5.98 -6.19
N LEU A 89 -9.02 5.23 -6.30
CA LEU A 89 -10.35 5.69 -5.87
C LEU A 89 -10.36 5.95 -4.35
N SER A 90 -9.65 5.16 -3.56
CA SER A 90 -9.45 5.42 -2.12
C SER A 90 -8.42 6.51 -1.81
N LEU A 91 -7.92 7.24 -2.82
CA LEU A 91 -6.93 8.32 -2.73
C LEU A 91 -5.58 7.89 -2.16
N PHE A 92 -5.20 6.63 -2.35
CA PHE A 92 -3.81 6.22 -2.14
C PHE A 92 -2.94 6.66 -3.31
N LYS A 93 -1.82 7.29 -3.00
CA LYS A 93 -0.73 7.47 -3.97
C LYS A 93 -0.09 6.12 -4.22
N MET A 94 0.12 5.73 -5.47
CA MET A 94 0.88 4.53 -5.78
C MET A 94 2.15 4.90 -6.51
N ASN A 95 3.30 4.50 -5.97
CA ASN A 95 4.58 4.65 -6.65
C ASN A 95 5.02 3.34 -7.32
N SER A 96 6.08 3.41 -8.14
CA SER A 96 6.58 2.26 -8.87
C SER A 96 7.04 1.11 -7.96
N ILE A 97 7.62 1.44 -6.80
CA ILE A 97 8.09 0.47 -5.81
C ILE A 97 6.91 -0.27 -5.18
N GLU A 98 5.86 0.43 -4.81
CA GLU A 98 4.64 -0.12 -4.22
C GLU A 98 3.95 -1.06 -5.19
N LEU A 99 3.75 -0.64 -6.45
CA LEU A 99 3.14 -1.51 -7.45
C LEU A 99 3.97 -2.79 -7.67
N ARG A 100 5.31 -2.68 -7.66
CA ARG A 100 6.21 -3.83 -7.77
C ARG A 100 6.13 -4.75 -6.55
N ARG A 101 5.89 -4.21 -5.37
CA ARG A 101 5.70 -4.96 -4.11
C ARG A 101 4.36 -5.69 -4.10
N ILE A 102 3.29 -5.01 -4.51
CA ILE A 102 1.96 -5.60 -4.67
C ILE A 102 2.00 -6.75 -5.68
N ALA A 103 2.69 -6.56 -6.81
CA ALA A 103 2.87 -7.63 -7.79
C ALA A 103 3.64 -8.83 -7.21
N PHE A 104 4.66 -8.59 -6.39
CA PHE A 104 5.36 -9.66 -5.70
C PHE A 104 4.44 -10.42 -4.74
N GLN A 105 3.72 -9.69 -3.88
CA GLN A 105 2.74 -10.27 -2.95
C GLN A 105 1.68 -11.09 -3.68
N PHE A 106 1.11 -10.55 -4.76
CA PHE A 106 0.11 -11.25 -5.58
C PHE A 106 0.65 -12.57 -6.13
N ALA A 107 1.92 -12.61 -6.54
CA ALA A 107 2.54 -13.81 -7.07
C ALA A 107 2.77 -14.88 -5.99
N GLU A 108 3.26 -14.49 -4.81
CA GLU A 108 3.47 -15.39 -3.68
C GLU A 108 2.11 -15.91 -3.13
N MET A 109 1.11 -15.05 -2.94
CA MET A 109 -0.23 -15.45 -2.47
C MET A 109 -0.91 -16.48 -3.38
N ASN A 110 -0.76 -16.32 -4.70
CA ASN A 110 -1.35 -17.23 -5.69
C ASN A 110 -0.42 -18.41 -6.06
N ASN A 111 0.71 -18.59 -5.36
CA ASN A 111 1.71 -19.62 -5.63
C ASN A 111 2.19 -19.65 -7.10
N ILE A 112 2.34 -18.48 -7.71
CA ILE A 112 2.74 -18.33 -9.12
C ILE A 112 4.26 -18.42 -9.24
N PRO A 113 4.83 -19.31 -10.07
CA PRO A 113 6.28 -19.36 -10.27
C PRO A 113 6.81 -18.06 -10.89
N HIS A 114 7.67 -17.34 -10.16
CA HIS A 114 8.24 -16.07 -10.61
C HIS A 114 9.75 -15.97 -10.41
N LYS A 115 10.37 -15.04 -11.13
CA LYS A 115 11.79 -14.68 -11.02
C LYS A 115 12.01 -13.35 -10.30
N PHE A 116 11.01 -12.89 -9.55
CA PHE A 116 11.12 -11.68 -8.75
C PHE A 116 12.12 -11.88 -7.60
N ASN A 117 12.67 -10.77 -7.12
CA ASN A 117 13.67 -10.80 -6.07
C ASN A 117 12.97 -11.08 -4.72
N LYS A 118 13.30 -12.22 -4.11
CA LYS A 118 12.73 -12.65 -2.82
C LYS A 118 13.36 -11.94 -1.62
N GLU A 119 14.61 -11.51 -1.72
CA GLU A 119 15.30 -10.78 -0.64
C GLU A 119 14.72 -9.38 -0.48
N SER A 120 14.48 -8.67 -1.60
CA SER A 120 13.87 -7.34 -1.57
C SER A 120 12.34 -7.37 -1.59
N GLY A 121 11.72 -8.50 -1.89
CA GLY A 121 10.26 -8.64 -2.00
C GLY A 121 9.65 -7.77 -3.12
N LEU A 122 10.36 -7.61 -4.24
CA LEU A 122 9.97 -6.72 -5.34
C LEU A 122 9.98 -7.42 -6.69
N ALA A 123 8.95 -7.14 -7.50
CA ALA A 123 8.98 -7.42 -8.93
C ALA A 123 10.07 -6.59 -9.63
N GLY A 124 10.59 -7.04 -10.77
CA GLY A 124 11.63 -6.31 -11.51
C GLY A 124 11.13 -5.01 -12.17
N TYR A 125 12.01 -4.03 -12.35
CA TYR A 125 11.64 -2.76 -13.01
C TYR A 125 11.16 -2.97 -14.47
N HIS A 126 11.79 -3.88 -15.21
CA HIS A 126 11.33 -4.23 -16.55
C HIS A 126 9.93 -4.87 -16.57
N TRP A 127 9.58 -5.63 -15.53
CA TRP A 127 8.21 -6.15 -15.39
C TRP A 127 7.22 -4.98 -15.25
N TYR A 128 7.52 -4.04 -14.36
CA TYR A 128 6.71 -2.83 -14.14
C TYR A 128 6.52 -2.02 -15.42
N SER A 129 7.61 -1.65 -16.09
CA SER A 129 7.53 -0.85 -17.33
C SER A 129 6.69 -1.51 -18.42
N ASN A 130 6.81 -2.84 -18.55
CA ASN A 130 6.03 -3.57 -19.54
C ASN A 130 4.56 -3.75 -19.10
N PHE A 131 4.29 -3.95 -17.81
CA PHE A 131 2.94 -4.03 -17.26
C PHE A 131 2.16 -2.72 -17.48
N ILE A 132 2.78 -1.58 -17.16
CA ILE A 132 2.21 -0.24 -17.40
C ILE A 132 1.83 -0.07 -18.88
N LYS A 133 2.71 -0.47 -19.80
CA LYS A 133 2.48 -0.38 -21.25
C LYS A 133 1.38 -1.31 -21.74
N ARG A 134 1.37 -2.57 -21.30
CA ARG A 134 0.37 -3.57 -21.71
C ARG A 134 -1.03 -3.19 -21.24
N GLN A 135 -1.14 -2.81 -19.96
CA GLN A 135 -2.41 -2.52 -19.32
C GLN A 135 -2.89 -1.06 -19.49
N ARG A 136 -2.09 -0.24 -20.20
CA ARG A 136 -2.32 1.20 -20.42
C ARG A 136 -2.54 1.98 -19.13
N LEU A 137 -1.77 1.66 -18.08
CA LEU A 137 -1.89 2.30 -16.77
C LEU A 137 -1.50 3.78 -16.77
N GLN A 138 -0.81 4.26 -17.82
CA GLN A 138 -0.51 5.69 -18.00
C GLN A 138 -1.80 6.54 -18.12
N GLU A 139 -2.87 5.98 -18.67
CA GLU A 139 -4.19 6.62 -18.69
C GLU A 139 -4.79 6.75 -17.28
N ILE A 140 -4.38 5.86 -16.36
CA ILE A 140 -4.77 5.90 -14.94
C ILE A 140 -3.87 6.88 -14.18
N GLU A 141 -2.57 6.96 -14.44
CA GLU A 141 -1.66 7.91 -13.77
C GLU A 141 -1.93 9.39 -14.12
N ALA A 142 -2.41 9.68 -15.34
CA ALA A 142 -2.67 11.05 -15.79
C ALA A 142 -3.78 11.80 -15.03
N ALA A 143 -4.59 11.08 -14.25
CA ALA A 143 -5.63 11.65 -13.42
C ALA A 143 -5.16 11.61 -11.96
N ASP A 144 -4.45 12.60 -11.46
CA ASP A 144 -3.99 12.63 -10.07
C ASP A 144 -5.04 13.33 -9.19
N PRO A 145 -5.94 12.61 -8.47
CA PRO A 145 -7.04 13.22 -7.71
C PRO A 145 -6.55 14.05 -6.51
N LEU A 146 -5.26 13.96 -6.16
CA LEU A 146 -4.67 14.59 -4.99
C LEU A 146 -4.10 15.98 -5.25
N ASN A 147 -3.92 16.37 -6.52
CA ASN A 147 -3.37 17.67 -6.88
C ASN A 147 -4.45 18.71 -7.27
N ASP A 148 -5.68 18.27 -7.53
CA ASP A 148 -6.74 19.14 -8.06
C ASP A 148 -7.78 19.53 -7.00
N ILE A 149 -7.33 20.08 -5.86
CA ILE A 149 -8.22 20.89 -4.99
C ILE A 149 -8.12 22.38 -5.40
N SER A 150 -7.56 22.66 -6.58
CA SER A 150 -7.57 24.01 -7.15
C SER A 150 -8.93 24.25 -7.83
N PRO A 151 -9.48 25.48 -7.83
CA PRO A 151 -10.52 25.82 -8.80
C PRO A 151 -9.96 25.56 -10.20
N PRO A 152 -10.77 25.06 -11.16
CA PRO A 152 -10.29 24.62 -12.45
C PRO A 152 -9.53 25.75 -13.14
N SER A 153 -8.21 25.59 -13.32
CA SER A 153 -7.49 26.39 -14.28
C SER A 153 -7.96 25.97 -15.67
N THR A 154 -8.25 26.97 -16.50
CA THR A 154 -8.88 26.82 -17.80
C THR A 154 -8.10 25.83 -18.67
N GLY A 155 -8.64 24.62 -18.89
CA GLY A 155 -8.27 23.81 -20.05
C GLY A 155 -7.84 22.35 -19.87
N GLN A 156 -7.86 21.73 -18.68
CA GLN A 156 -7.50 20.31 -18.54
C GLN A 156 -8.71 19.38 -18.29
N SER A 157 -9.17 18.75 -19.36
CA SER A 157 -10.29 17.80 -19.38
C SER A 157 -9.84 16.40 -18.92
N CYS A 158 -9.73 16.20 -17.61
CA CYS A 158 -9.85 14.88 -16.97
C CYS A 158 -10.51 15.09 -15.60
N LYS A 159 -11.84 14.98 -15.54
CA LYS A 159 -12.66 15.20 -14.34
C LYS A 159 -12.43 14.09 -13.32
N THR A 160 -11.31 14.13 -12.61
CA THR A 160 -11.07 13.26 -11.46
C THR A 160 -11.76 13.91 -10.25
N LYS A 161 -12.66 13.18 -9.57
CA LYS A 161 -13.38 13.75 -8.41
C LYS A 161 -12.38 14.16 -7.32
N THR A 162 -12.62 15.31 -6.72
CA THR A 162 -11.81 15.84 -5.61
C THR A 162 -12.15 15.11 -4.30
N PHE A 163 -11.29 15.19 -3.27
CA PHE A 163 -11.58 14.58 -1.95
C PHE A 163 -12.96 15.00 -1.40
N PRO A 164 -13.34 16.30 -1.41
CA PRO A 164 -14.64 16.73 -0.91
C PRO A 164 -15.83 16.14 -1.69
N GLU A 165 -15.67 15.95 -3.00
CA GLU A 165 -16.71 15.33 -3.85
C GLU A 165 -16.85 13.85 -3.52
N LEU A 166 -15.74 13.12 -3.46
CA LEU A 166 -15.73 11.70 -3.17
C LEU A 166 -16.27 11.39 -1.76
N LEU A 167 -15.91 12.21 -0.76
CA LEU A 167 -16.43 12.09 0.59
C LEU A 167 -17.94 12.34 0.62
N ALA A 168 -18.43 13.36 -0.09
CA ALA A 168 -19.85 13.66 -0.18
C ALA A 168 -20.63 12.51 -0.84
N ASP A 169 -20.12 11.98 -1.96
CA ASP A 169 -20.74 10.84 -2.66
C ASP A 169 -20.83 9.60 -1.76
N LEU A 170 -19.76 9.28 -1.03
CA LEU A 170 -19.74 8.14 -0.09
C LEU A 170 -20.78 8.30 1.02
N LEU A 171 -20.91 9.50 1.58
CA LEU A 171 -21.87 9.77 2.64
C LEU A 171 -23.31 9.80 2.11
N GLU A 172 -23.53 10.18 0.85
CA GLU A 172 -24.86 10.13 0.21
C GLU A 172 -25.30 8.69 -0.10
N VAL A 173 -24.40 7.88 -0.65
CA VAL A 173 -24.68 6.49 -1.06
C VAL A 173 -24.91 5.60 0.17
N TYR A 174 -23.99 5.60 1.13
CA TYR A 174 -24.03 4.67 2.26
C TYR A 174 -24.73 5.23 3.49
N LYS A 175 -24.93 6.55 3.56
CA LYS A 175 -25.61 7.23 4.67
C LYS A 175 -25.03 6.84 6.03
N PHE A 176 -23.70 6.84 6.12
CA PHE A 176 -23.00 6.48 7.36
C PHE A 176 -23.44 7.41 8.50
N PRO A 177 -23.95 6.89 9.62
CA PRO A 177 -24.19 7.71 10.80
C PRO A 177 -22.86 8.12 11.46
N ALA A 178 -22.89 9.17 12.28
CA ALA A 178 -21.70 9.72 12.96
C ALA A 178 -20.84 8.66 13.67
N ASN A 179 -21.46 7.68 14.31
CA ASN A 179 -20.77 6.60 15.02
C ASN A 179 -20.16 5.52 14.11
N ARG A 180 -20.22 5.71 12.78
CA ARG A 180 -19.68 4.80 11.75
C ARG A 180 -18.68 5.50 10.82
N ILE A 181 -18.27 6.72 11.16
CA ILE A 181 -17.23 7.47 10.43
C ILE A 181 -16.06 7.63 11.38
N TYR A 182 -14.99 6.90 11.12
CA TYR A 182 -13.82 6.83 11.97
C TYR A 182 -12.64 7.55 11.34
N ASN A 183 -11.82 8.21 12.15
CA ASN A 183 -10.50 8.67 11.75
C ASN A 183 -9.44 7.95 12.59
N MET A 184 -8.36 7.52 11.94
CA MET A 184 -7.19 6.95 12.59
C MET A 184 -5.99 7.88 12.41
N ASN A 185 -5.20 8.05 13.48
CA ASN A 185 -3.90 8.69 13.40
C ASN A 185 -2.92 8.14 14.45
N ALA A 186 -1.65 8.06 14.08
CA ALA A 186 -0.56 7.67 14.97
C ALA A 186 0.09 8.92 15.57
N THR A 187 0.44 8.86 16.85
CA THR A 187 1.17 9.94 17.55
C THR A 187 2.34 9.36 18.34
N VAL A 188 3.48 10.04 18.31
CA VAL A 188 4.69 9.63 19.04
C VAL A 188 4.76 10.40 20.36
N LEU A 189 4.98 9.67 21.45
CA LEU A 189 5.17 10.19 22.80
C LEU A 189 6.57 9.84 23.28
N ILE A 190 7.31 10.82 23.79
CA ILE A 190 8.71 10.68 24.21
C ILE A 190 8.76 10.53 25.73
N SER A 191 9.67 9.69 26.25
CA SER A 191 9.81 9.47 27.70
C SER A 191 10.34 10.69 28.45
N VAL A 192 11.18 11.50 27.80
CA VAL A 192 11.80 12.70 28.38
C VAL A 192 10.77 13.85 28.47
N PRO A 193 10.58 14.48 29.65
CA PRO A 193 9.69 15.64 29.79
C PRO A 193 10.22 16.86 29.03
N THR A 194 9.34 17.59 28.33
CA THR A 194 9.70 18.76 27.51
C THR A 194 10.03 20.03 28.32
N MET A 195 10.29 19.95 29.64
CA MET A 195 10.62 21.15 30.42
C MET A 195 12.11 21.45 30.39
N THR A 196 12.44 22.51 29.66
CA THR A 196 13.54 23.44 29.93
C THR A 196 13.52 23.90 31.39
N THR A 197 14.32 23.27 32.23
CA THR A 197 15.07 23.96 33.28
C THR A 197 16.44 23.32 33.31
N LYS A 198 17.49 24.14 33.23
CA LYS A 198 18.83 23.81 33.67
C LYS A 198 18.75 23.04 34.99
N ILE A 199 18.81 21.71 34.92
CA ILE A 199 19.35 20.92 36.01
C ILE A 199 20.77 20.64 35.55
N ILE A 200 21.62 21.64 35.77
CA ILE A 200 23.04 21.40 35.91
C ILE A 200 23.16 20.61 37.21
N SER A 201 23.20 19.29 37.12
CA SER A 201 23.93 18.48 38.08
C SER A 201 25.24 18.10 37.41
N GLU A 202 26.30 18.77 37.84
CA GLU A 202 27.70 18.48 37.51
C GLU A 202 28.11 17.14 38.14
N SER A 203 27.56 16.05 37.62
CA SER A 203 28.11 14.69 37.74
C SER A 203 27.25 13.80 36.86
N ASP A 204 27.90 13.04 35.98
CA ASP A 204 27.33 12.04 35.06
C ASP A 204 26.85 12.59 33.71
N LYS A 205 27.82 12.69 32.79
CA LYS A 205 27.60 12.74 31.34
C LYS A 205 27.08 11.38 30.84
N HIS A 206 25.87 11.00 31.24
CA HIS A 206 25.08 10.02 30.50
C HIS A 206 24.03 10.81 29.73
N GLU A 207 24.21 10.94 28.42
CA GLU A 207 23.13 11.36 27.52
C GLU A 207 21.95 10.41 27.78
N LEU A 208 20.88 10.92 28.40
CA LEU A 208 19.65 10.18 28.60
C LEU A 208 19.09 9.89 27.21
N GLN A 209 19.26 8.65 26.73
CA GLN A 209 18.64 8.21 25.48
C GLN A 209 17.13 8.33 25.64
N SER A 210 16.54 9.25 24.89
CA SER A 210 15.09 9.45 24.87
C SER A 210 14.41 8.27 24.20
N GLU A 211 13.64 7.50 24.97
CA GLU A 211 12.78 6.46 24.43
C GLU A 211 11.48 7.10 23.91
N TYR A 212 10.85 6.47 22.92
CA TYR A 212 9.57 6.92 22.40
C TYR A 212 8.61 5.75 22.19
N ILE A 213 7.31 6.02 22.28
CA ILE A 213 6.25 5.06 21.98
C ILE A 213 5.36 5.67 20.92
N THR A 214 4.98 4.86 19.94
CA THR A 214 3.96 5.24 18.97
C THR A 214 2.60 4.74 19.45
N MET A 215 1.65 5.65 19.61
CA MET A 215 0.27 5.35 19.96
C MET A 215 -0.63 5.55 18.73
N VAL A 216 -1.30 4.49 18.29
CA VAL A 216 -2.28 4.53 17.19
C VAL A 216 -3.66 4.74 17.79
N ASN A 217 -4.27 5.88 17.45
CA ASN A 217 -5.55 6.32 18.00
C ASN A 217 -6.64 6.25 16.94
N CYS A 218 -7.86 6.01 17.38
CA CYS A 218 -9.02 6.02 16.51
C CYS A 218 -10.25 6.55 17.25
N CYS A 219 -10.99 7.45 16.61
CA CYS A 219 -12.26 7.95 17.11
C CYS A 219 -13.30 8.07 16.01
N ASN A 220 -14.57 8.09 16.36
CA ASN A 220 -15.67 8.37 15.43
C ASN A 220 -16.24 9.79 15.58
N ALA A 221 -17.02 10.19 14.58
CA ALA A 221 -17.67 11.50 14.56
C ALA A 221 -18.80 11.65 15.60
N ALA A 222 -19.22 10.57 16.27
CA ALA A 222 -20.15 10.64 17.40
C ALA A 222 -19.45 10.92 18.75
N GLY A 223 -18.12 10.90 18.79
CA GLY A 223 -17.35 11.18 20.00
C GLY A 223 -16.83 9.95 20.73
N ASP A 224 -16.96 8.74 20.16
CA ASP A 224 -16.41 7.53 20.77
C ASP A 224 -14.94 7.36 20.38
N PHE A 225 -14.11 6.99 21.36
CA PHE A 225 -12.71 6.61 21.15
C PHE A 225 -12.55 5.11 21.30
N LEU A 226 -11.78 4.50 20.40
CA LEU A 226 -11.35 3.12 20.55
C LEU A 226 -10.13 3.08 21.48
N PRO A 227 -9.99 2.00 22.28
CA PRO A 227 -8.73 1.75 22.98
C PRO A 227 -7.55 1.80 22.01
N PRO A 228 -6.46 2.50 22.36
CA PRO A 228 -5.35 2.69 21.44
C PRO A 228 -4.57 1.38 21.25
N LEU A 229 -3.80 1.32 20.16
CA LEU A 229 -2.68 0.38 20.05
C LEU A 229 -1.40 1.12 20.42
N MET A 230 -0.55 0.52 21.25
CA MET A 230 0.77 1.07 21.58
C MET A 230 1.90 0.22 21.01
N ILE A 231 2.83 0.87 20.34
CA ILE A 231 4.00 0.26 19.71
C ILE A 231 5.24 0.67 20.49
N TYR A 232 5.84 -0.30 21.16
CA TYR A 232 7.05 -0.14 21.93
C TYR A 232 8.29 -0.41 21.06
N PRO A 233 9.36 0.41 21.17
CA PRO A 233 10.61 0.24 20.42
C PRO A 233 11.46 -0.90 21.03
N ALA A 234 10.89 -2.10 21.07
CA ALA A 234 11.49 -3.27 21.71
C ALA A 234 11.39 -4.50 20.80
N SER A 235 12.33 -5.43 20.94
CA SER A 235 12.32 -6.71 20.19
C SER A 235 11.43 -7.77 20.83
N LYS A 236 11.15 -7.64 22.14
CA LYS A 236 10.37 -8.60 22.92
C LYS A 236 9.37 -7.87 23.80
N THR A 237 8.21 -8.47 23.98
CA THR A 237 7.18 -7.97 24.89
C THR A 237 7.60 -8.22 26.33
N ASP A 238 7.58 -7.16 27.14
CA ASP A 238 7.71 -7.25 28.60
C ASP A 238 6.29 -7.18 29.21
N PRO A 239 5.90 -8.12 30.10
CA PRO A 239 4.64 -8.04 30.84
C PRO A 239 4.44 -6.71 31.61
N GLU A 240 5.52 -6.03 31.99
CA GLU A 240 5.46 -4.71 32.62
C GLU A 240 4.88 -3.64 31.69
N PHE A 241 5.06 -3.76 30.36
CA PHE A 241 4.52 -2.79 29.40
C PHE A 241 2.98 -2.72 29.45
N MET A 242 2.30 -3.81 29.81
CA MET A 242 0.84 -3.83 29.96
C MET A 242 0.36 -3.08 31.21
N LYS A 243 1.24 -2.92 32.22
CA LYS A 243 0.82 -2.43 33.53
C LYS A 243 0.55 -0.93 33.52
N GLY A 244 -0.72 -0.60 33.74
CA GLY A 244 -1.16 0.78 33.92
C GLY A 244 -1.48 1.52 32.63
N CYS A 245 -1.57 0.81 31.51
CA CYS A 245 -2.03 1.31 30.23
C CYS A 245 -3.55 1.60 30.21
N PRO A 246 -4.05 2.43 29.26
CA PRO A 246 -5.48 2.60 29.08
C PRO A 246 -6.20 1.25 28.93
N GLN A 247 -7.42 1.14 29.44
CA GLN A 247 -8.15 -0.13 29.43
C GLN A 247 -8.45 -0.57 27.98
N GLY A 248 -8.22 -1.85 27.69
CA GLY A 248 -8.42 -2.42 26.36
C GLY A 248 -7.30 -2.07 25.36
N THR A 249 -6.22 -1.42 25.80
CA THR A 249 -5.06 -1.14 24.94
C THR A 249 -4.42 -2.44 24.47
N GLU A 250 -4.21 -2.55 23.16
CA GLU A 250 -3.37 -3.58 22.55
C GLU A 250 -1.90 -3.11 22.57
N ILE A 251 -0.96 -4.01 22.85
CA ILE A 251 0.48 -3.68 22.89
C ILE A 251 1.26 -4.55 21.91
N VAL A 252 2.10 -3.90 21.11
CA VAL A 252 3.01 -4.55 20.18
C VAL A 252 4.42 -4.02 20.40
N CYS A 253 5.41 -4.89 20.26
CA CYS A 253 6.82 -4.53 20.30
C CYS A 253 7.42 -4.66 18.90
N HIS A 254 8.10 -3.61 18.44
CA HIS A 254 8.86 -3.65 17.20
C HIS A 254 10.12 -2.78 17.33
N PRO A 255 11.31 -3.23 16.89
CA PRO A 255 12.56 -2.48 17.06
C PRO A 255 12.52 -1.03 16.56
N SER A 256 11.77 -0.76 15.48
CA SER A 256 11.63 0.61 14.95
C SER A 256 10.70 1.53 15.74
N GLY A 257 9.96 1.02 16.73
CA GLY A 257 8.97 1.78 17.50
C GLY A 257 7.84 2.41 16.68
N SER A 258 7.73 2.07 15.39
CA SER A 258 6.87 2.75 14.41
C SER A 258 5.88 1.78 13.78
N LEU A 259 4.72 2.27 13.34
CA LEU A 259 3.67 1.46 12.72
C LEU A 259 4.14 0.86 11.38
N GLN A 260 4.36 -0.45 11.37
CA GLN A 260 4.66 -1.24 10.17
C GLN A 260 3.39 -1.82 9.54
N SER A 261 3.48 -2.28 8.28
CA SER A 261 2.36 -2.89 7.56
C SER A 261 1.84 -4.16 8.27
N GLU A 262 2.75 -4.95 8.81
CA GLU A 262 2.49 -6.22 9.52
C GLU A 262 1.84 -5.99 10.90
N ILE A 263 2.06 -4.80 11.48
CA ILE A 263 1.40 -4.37 12.72
C ILE A 263 0.04 -3.77 12.40
N PHE A 264 -0.06 -3.01 11.30
CA PHE A 264 -1.31 -2.41 10.87
C PHE A 264 -2.35 -3.47 10.50
N HIS A 265 -1.94 -4.50 9.76
CA HIS A 265 -2.72 -5.71 9.53
C HIS A 265 -1.81 -6.94 9.68
N PRO A 266 -2.14 -7.89 10.56
CA PRO A 266 -3.46 -8.09 11.18
C PRO A 266 -3.74 -7.32 12.48
N THR A 267 -2.72 -6.91 13.25
CA THR A 267 -2.91 -6.56 14.66
C THR A 267 -3.85 -5.38 14.90
N TRP A 268 -3.52 -4.20 14.39
CA TRP A 268 -4.33 -2.99 14.60
C TRP A 268 -5.72 -3.13 13.95
N PHE A 269 -5.79 -3.64 12.72
CA PHE A 269 -7.06 -3.70 12.00
C PHE A 269 -8.03 -4.71 12.61
N ASN A 270 -7.56 -5.86 13.10
CA ASN A 270 -8.43 -6.80 13.81
C ASN A 270 -8.94 -6.20 15.12
N HIS A 271 -8.05 -5.53 15.88
CA HIS A 271 -8.45 -4.76 17.06
C HIS A 271 -9.54 -3.72 16.73
N PHE A 272 -9.37 -2.98 15.63
CA PHE A 272 -10.39 -2.05 15.14
C PHE A 272 -11.72 -2.76 14.81
N VAL A 273 -11.68 -3.88 14.11
CA VAL A 273 -12.89 -4.66 13.75
C VAL A 273 -13.62 -5.19 14.98
N ASP A 274 -12.88 -5.67 15.99
CA ASP A 274 -13.45 -6.23 17.22
C ASP A 274 -14.20 -5.16 18.04
N HIS A 275 -13.66 -3.94 18.06
CA HIS A 275 -14.28 -2.81 18.76
C HIS A 275 -15.40 -2.14 17.94
N ALA A 276 -15.16 -1.85 16.66
CA ALA A 276 -16.09 -1.10 15.82
C ALA A 276 -17.24 -1.97 15.27
N LYS A 277 -17.03 -3.29 15.20
CA LYS A 277 -18.02 -4.30 14.78
C LYS A 277 -18.73 -3.93 13.46
N PRO A 278 -17.98 -3.79 12.36
CA PRO A 278 -18.56 -3.55 11.04
C PRO A 278 -19.35 -4.77 10.57
N SER A 279 -20.33 -4.55 9.69
CA SER A 279 -21.11 -5.63 9.06
C SER A 279 -21.75 -5.13 7.77
N LYS A 280 -22.24 -6.05 6.91
CA LYS A 280 -22.97 -5.70 5.68
C LYS A 280 -24.13 -4.70 5.91
N ARG A 281 -24.83 -4.81 7.05
CA ARG A 281 -25.96 -3.92 7.40
C ARG A 281 -25.51 -2.60 8.04
N LYS A 282 -24.29 -2.56 8.57
CA LYS A 282 -23.70 -1.42 9.28
C LYS A 282 -22.26 -1.22 8.79
N PRO A 283 -22.07 -0.82 7.52
CA PRO A 283 -20.74 -0.58 6.99
C PRO A 283 -20.11 0.60 7.71
N ILE A 284 -18.78 0.66 7.67
CA ILE A 284 -18.00 1.71 8.34
C ILE A 284 -17.16 2.45 7.30
N LEU A 285 -17.06 3.78 7.44
CA LEU A 285 -16.07 4.59 6.75
C LEU A 285 -14.87 4.82 7.67
N LEU A 286 -13.70 4.35 7.26
CA LEU A 286 -12.43 4.54 7.94
C LEU A 286 -11.56 5.53 7.15
N LEU A 287 -11.23 6.65 7.81
CA LEU A 287 -10.43 7.73 7.27
C LEU A 287 -8.98 7.60 7.74
N LEU A 288 -8.07 7.35 6.81
CA LEU A 288 -6.63 7.21 7.08
C LEU A 288 -5.86 8.49 6.80
N ASN A 289 -4.66 8.61 7.39
CA ASN A 289 -3.74 9.69 7.10
C ASN A 289 -3.03 9.47 5.75
N GLY A 290 -2.84 10.55 4.97
CA GLY A 290 -2.27 10.58 3.62
C GLY A 290 -0.98 9.78 3.38
N ASN A 291 -0.23 9.49 4.44
CA ASN A 291 0.98 8.67 4.47
C ASN A 291 0.75 7.19 4.82
N ALA A 292 -0.47 6.65 4.70
CA ALA A 292 -0.83 5.27 5.08
C ALA A 292 -0.20 4.20 4.17
N LEU A 293 1.13 4.18 4.07
CA LEU A 293 1.95 3.16 3.39
C LEU A 293 1.66 1.77 3.97
N HIS A 294 1.42 1.70 5.28
CA HIS A 294 1.06 0.49 6.00
C HIS A 294 -0.27 -0.15 5.52
N ALA A 295 -1.13 0.63 4.86
CA ALA A 295 -2.41 0.15 4.33
C ALA A 295 -2.31 -0.35 2.87
N LYS A 296 -1.11 -0.36 2.27
CA LYS A 296 -0.87 -0.83 0.89
C LYS A 296 -0.45 -2.30 0.88
N ASN A 297 -1.31 -3.16 1.42
CA ASN A 297 -1.12 -4.60 1.47
C ASN A 297 -2.37 -5.30 0.85
N LEU A 298 -2.15 -6.33 0.03
CA LEU A 298 -3.23 -7.12 -0.57
C LEU A 298 -4.10 -7.82 0.47
N ASP A 299 -3.50 -8.46 1.48
CA ASP A 299 -4.23 -9.17 2.54
C ASP A 299 -5.19 -8.22 3.29
N PHE A 300 -4.70 -7.02 3.59
CA PHE A 300 -5.49 -5.98 4.22
C PHE A 300 -6.71 -5.57 3.37
N ILE A 301 -6.51 -5.45 2.06
CA ILE A 301 -7.56 -5.01 1.13
C ILE A 301 -8.60 -6.12 0.90
N GLU A 302 -8.20 -7.38 0.94
CA GLU A 302 -9.15 -8.48 0.99
C GLU A 302 -9.94 -8.45 2.30
N LYS A 303 -9.26 -8.24 3.44
CA LYS A 303 -9.92 -8.17 4.75
C LYS A 303 -10.97 -7.07 4.84
N ILE A 304 -10.67 -5.84 4.38
CA ILE A 304 -11.62 -4.72 4.45
C ILE A 304 -12.91 -5.01 3.65
N ARG A 305 -12.80 -5.74 2.54
CA ARG A 305 -13.96 -6.18 1.73
C ARG A 305 -14.81 -7.18 2.50
N GLU A 306 -14.18 -8.17 3.12
CA GLU A 306 -14.88 -9.18 3.93
C GLU A 306 -15.69 -8.53 5.06
N VAL A 307 -15.09 -7.56 5.76
CA VAL A 307 -15.69 -6.96 6.96
C VAL A 307 -16.61 -5.77 6.66
N ASN A 308 -16.69 -5.31 5.40
CA ASN A 308 -17.49 -4.15 4.97
C ASN A 308 -17.01 -2.82 5.58
N VAL A 309 -15.71 -2.58 5.50
CA VAL A 309 -15.07 -1.32 5.85
C VAL A 309 -14.66 -0.59 4.57
N HIS A 310 -15.16 0.62 4.39
CA HIS A 310 -14.77 1.53 3.32
C HIS A 310 -13.59 2.37 3.78
N ILE A 311 -12.55 2.48 2.96
CA ILE A 311 -11.36 3.27 3.28
C ILE A 311 -11.28 4.47 2.37
N LEU A 312 -11.03 5.62 2.98
CA LEU A 312 -10.70 6.84 2.27
C LEU A 312 -9.48 7.49 2.90
N ASN A 313 -8.46 7.75 2.08
CA ASN A 313 -7.25 8.41 2.53
C ASN A 313 -7.45 9.93 2.52
N ILE A 314 -7.26 10.60 3.67
CA ILE A 314 -7.33 12.06 3.76
C ILE A 314 -6.01 12.63 3.18
N PRO A 315 -6.07 13.50 2.16
CA PRO A 315 -4.89 14.19 1.64
C PRO A 315 -4.18 15.00 2.74
N LYS A 316 -2.83 15.02 2.73
CA LYS A 316 -2.00 15.78 3.69
C LYS A 316 -2.38 17.25 3.87
N LYS A 317 -3.02 17.85 2.86
CA LYS A 317 -3.41 19.27 2.83
C LYS A 317 -4.71 19.54 3.58
N ILE A 318 -5.48 18.49 3.88
CA ILE A 318 -6.74 18.58 4.60
C ILE A 318 -6.47 18.24 6.06
N VAL A 319 -7.10 19.00 6.95
CA VAL A 319 -6.94 18.82 8.39
C VAL A 319 -7.56 17.49 8.82
N HIS A 320 -6.77 16.64 9.48
CA HIS A 320 -7.25 15.37 10.02
C HIS A 320 -7.97 15.57 11.36
N PRO A 321 -9.14 14.96 11.60
CA PRO A 321 -9.91 15.16 12.84
C PRO A 321 -9.08 14.96 14.12
N LEU A 322 -8.35 13.85 14.26
CA LEU A 322 -7.55 13.61 15.46
C LEU A 322 -6.45 14.66 15.71
N GLU A 323 -6.01 15.39 14.68
CA GLU A 323 -4.98 16.44 14.78
C GLU A 323 -5.52 17.77 15.31
N VAL A 324 -6.85 17.98 15.31
CA VAL A 324 -7.44 19.27 15.71
C VAL A 324 -7.40 19.45 17.23
N ASN A 325 -8.09 18.58 17.98
CA ASN A 325 -8.26 18.75 19.42
C ASN A 325 -7.59 17.63 20.21
N PHE A 326 -7.75 16.37 19.78
CA PHE A 326 -7.30 15.22 20.57
C PHE A 326 -5.78 15.12 20.68
N ILE A 327 -5.02 15.13 19.57
CA ILE A 327 -3.56 15.01 19.61
C ILE A 327 -2.91 16.18 20.38
N PRO A 328 -3.29 17.45 20.15
CA PRO A 328 -2.79 18.56 20.97
C PRO A 328 -3.11 18.41 22.46
N ALA A 329 -4.35 18.04 22.82
CA ALA A 329 -4.74 17.78 24.20
C ALA A 329 -3.92 16.64 24.81
N MET A 330 -3.73 15.54 24.07
CA MET A 330 -2.92 14.40 24.49
C MET A 330 -1.49 14.81 24.80
N LYS A 331 -0.82 15.54 23.90
CA LYS A 331 0.56 16.01 24.12
C LYS A 331 0.66 16.91 25.34
N ASN A 332 -0.28 17.84 25.51
CA ASN A 332 -0.30 18.77 26.64
C ASN A 332 -0.55 18.05 27.98
N HIS A 333 -1.56 17.17 28.03
CA HIS A 333 -1.86 16.40 29.23
C HIS A 333 -0.76 15.40 29.56
N TYR A 334 -0.14 14.78 28.55
CA TYR A 334 1.01 13.91 28.73
C TYR A 334 2.18 14.65 29.34
N ALA A 335 2.58 15.81 28.81
CA ALA A 335 3.64 16.65 29.39
C ALA A 335 3.33 17.04 30.84
N CYS A 336 2.07 17.37 31.16
CA CYS A 336 1.64 17.66 32.52
C CYS A 336 1.80 16.45 33.46
N GLU A 337 1.39 15.25 33.02
CA GLU A 337 1.49 14.03 33.80
C GLU A 337 2.94 13.54 33.94
N GLN A 338 3.81 13.75 32.94
CA GLN A 338 5.25 13.53 33.05
C GLN A 338 5.85 14.38 34.19
N ASN A 339 5.56 15.68 34.20
CA ASN A 339 6.04 16.59 35.24
C ASN A 339 5.53 16.19 36.64
N LYS A 340 4.27 15.77 36.76
CA LYS A 340 3.72 15.26 38.02
C LYS A 340 4.38 13.96 38.47
N TRP A 341 4.67 13.05 37.54
CA TRP A 341 5.34 11.79 37.84
C TRP A 341 6.73 12.05 38.41
N VAL A 342 7.55 12.86 37.74
CA VAL A 342 8.91 13.18 38.18
C VAL A 342 8.89 13.89 39.54
N ARG A 343 8.00 14.88 39.74
CA ARG A 343 7.88 15.59 41.03
C ARG A 343 7.43 14.68 42.18
N LYS A 344 6.54 13.72 41.92
CA LYS A 344 5.96 12.85 42.97
C LYS A 344 6.86 11.67 43.31
N THR A 345 7.50 11.07 42.31
CA THR A 345 8.25 9.81 42.48
C THR A 345 9.76 10.00 42.50
N GLY A 346 10.26 11.08 41.90
CA GLY A 346 11.69 11.27 41.65
C GLY A 346 12.27 10.31 40.60
N LEU A 347 11.45 9.45 39.98
CA LEU A 347 11.91 8.41 39.05
C LEU A 347 11.94 8.91 37.61
N ILE A 348 12.95 8.43 36.87
CA ILE A 348 13.04 8.61 35.42
C ILE A 348 11.90 7.85 34.74
N ILE A 349 11.39 8.42 33.66
CA ILE A 349 10.35 7.81 32.83
C ILE A 349 11.02 6.86 31.84
N ASN A 350 10.56 5.61 31.79
CA ASN A 350 11.06 4.56 30.91
C ASN A 350 9.89 3.75 30.35
N LEU A 351 10.16 2.83 29.41
CA LEU A 351 9.12 1.98 28.81
C LEU A 351 8.24 1.23 29.85
N ASN A 352 8.76 0.85 31.01
CA ASN A 352 8.00 0.10 32.02
C ASN A 352 6.99 0.96 32.79
N ASN A 353 7.19 2.27 32.88
CA ASN A 353 6.33 3.15 33.67
C ASN A 353 5.54 4.18 32.85
N ILE A 354 5.96 4.45 31.62
CA ILE A 354 5.34 5.42 30.71
C ILE A 354 3.87 5.12 30.43
N GLY A 355 3.46 3.84 30.40
CA GLY A 355 2.06 3.43 30.21
C GLY A 355 1.11 4.03 31.25
N LYS A 356 1.54 4.16 32.52
CA LYS A 356 0.77 4.79 33.61
C LYS A 356 0.55 6.27 33.38
N ILE A 357 1.52 6.94 32.76
CA ILE A 357 1.49 8.36 32.45
C ILE A 357 0.58 8.58 31.25
N ILE A 358 0.75 7.78 30.20
CA ILE A 358 -0.08 7.78 29.00
C ILE A 358 -1.55 7.56 29.37
N LYS A 359 -1.86 6.58 30.23
CA LYS A 359 -3.23 6.32 30.68
C LYS A 359 -3.92 7.56 31.23
N ARG A 360 -3.26 8.26 32.17
CA ARG A 360 -3.83 9.46 32.80
C ARG A 360 -4.00 10.62 31.82
N ALA A 361 -3.10 10.74 30.87
CA ALA A 361 -3.22 11.73 29.80
C ALA A 361 -4.36 11.39 28.85
N TYR A 362 -4.47 10.11 28.47
CA TYR A 362 -5.50 9.58 27.58
C TYR A 362 -6.90 9.76 28.16
N GLU A 363 -7.12 9.39 29.42
CA GLU A 363 -8.40 9.58 30.10
C GLU A 363 -8.86 11.05 30.17
N LYS A 364 -7.91 12.00 30.14
CA LYS A 364 -8.21 13.45 30.09
C LYS A 364 -8.41 14.01 28.69
N SER A 365 -7.93 13.29 27.67
CA SER A 365 -7.91 13.79 26.28
C SER A 365 -8.96 13.12 25.41
N ALA A 366 -9.26 11.84 25.65
CA ALA A 366 -10.25 11.05 24.94
C ALA A 366 -11.69 11.38 25.42
N ILE A 367 -12.04 12.66 25.34
CA ILE A 367 -13.37 13.18 25.70
C ILE A 367 -14.18 13.35 24.42
N SER A 368 -15.48 12.99 24.47
CA SER A 368 -16.35 13.01 23.28
C SER A 368 -16.41 14.36 22.56
N SER A 369 -16.38 15.49 23.29
CA SER A 369 -16.34 16.82 22.70
C SER A 369 -15.12 17.03 21.80
N ASN A 370 -13.93 16.55 22.22
CA ASN A 370 -12.71 16.70 21.43
C ASN A 370 -12.84 16.01 20.06
N ALA A 371 -13.52 14.88 19.97
CA ALA A 371 -13.77 14.20 18.70
C ALA A 371 -14.86 14.91 17.89
N ILE A 372 -16.03 15.19 18.47
CA ILE A 372 -17.17 15.83 17.77
C ILE A 372 -16.74 17.17 17.17
N ASP A 373 -16.14 18.05 17.99
CA ASP A 373 -15.70 19.38 17.57
C ASP A 373 -14.61 19.30 16.50
N ALA A 374 -13.74 18.27 16.57
CA ALA A 374 -12.70 18.08 15.58
C ALA A 374 -13.22 17.61 14.21
N PHE A 375 -14.21 16.73 14.19
CA PHE A 375 -14.88 16.32 12.95
C PHE A 375 -15.63 17.49 12.30
N GLN A 376 -16.24 18.35 13.11
CA GLN A 376 -16.88 19.58 12.63
C GLN A 376 -15.85 20.60 12.11
N ALA A 377 -14.77 20.84 12.85
CA ALA A 377 -13.73 21.80 12.50
C ALA A 377 -12.91 21.39 11.26
N SER A 378 -12.73 20.08 11.02
CA SER A 378 -12.11 19.56 9.79
C SER A 378 -13.03 19.65 8.57
N GLY A 379 -14.34 19.87 8.76
CA GLY A 379 -15.34 19.89 7.69
C GLY A 379 -15.64 18.50 7.12
N ILE A 380 -15.23 17.44 7.79
CA ILE A 380 -15.50 16.05 7.37
C ILE A 380 -16.89 15.60 7.80
N TYR A 381 -17.31 15.94 9.03
CA TYR A 381 -18.64 15.57 9.51
C TYR A 381 -19.22 16.61 10.49
N PRO A 382 -20.37 17.24 10.16
CA PRO A 382 -21.04 17.22 8.85
C PRO A 382 -20.12 17.72 7.71
N VAL A 383 -20.34 17.25 6.49
CA VAL A 383 -19.51 17.65 5.34
C VAL A 383 -19.66 19.14 5.09
N ASN A 384 -18.55 19.87 5.16
CA ASN A 384 -18.48 21.27 4.78
C ASN A 384 -17.38 21.46 3.73
N LYS A 385 -17.82 21.56 2.47
CA LYS A 385 -16.91 21.71 1.31
C LYS A 385 -16.08 22.99 1.40
N GLU A 386 -16.61 24.07 1.97
CA GLU A 386 -15.86 25.33 2.09
C GLU A 386 -14.66 25.18 3.03
N ILE A 387 -14.84 24.51 4.18
CA ILE A 387 -13.75 24.23 5.12
C ILE A 387 -12.70 23.32 4.48
N LEU A 388 -13.14 22.26 3.78
CA LEU A 388 -12.23 21.32 3.12
C LEU A 388 -11.42 21.98 1.99
N ILE A 389 -12.05 22.86 1.19
CA ILE A 389 -11.36 23.61 0.13
C ILE A 389 -10.42 24.65 0.74
N ARG A 390 -10.86 25.38 1.77
CA ARG A 390 -10.05 26.40 2.44
C ARG A 390 -8.79 25.81 3.07
N THR A 391 -8.92 24.71 3.82
CA THR A 391 -7.78 24.02 4.45
C THR A 391 -6.80 23.50 3.41
N ALA A 392 -7.31 22.90 2.32
CA ALA A 392 -6.49 22.46 1.21
C ALA A 392 -5.70 23.60 0.53
N CYS A 393 -6.27 24.79 0.41
CA CYS A 393 -5.63 25.96 -0.18
C CYS A 393 -4.60 26.63 0.74
N LEU A 394 -4.87 26.74 2.05
CA LEU A 394 -3.97 27.38 3.02
C LEU A 394 -2.64 26.65 3.18
N SER A 395 -2.62 25.33 2.97
CA SER A 395 -1.39 24.53 2.96
C SER A 395 -0.43 24.87 1.80
N LYS A 396 -0.90 25.56 0.75
CA LYS A 396 -0.07 25.97 -0.40
C LYS A 396 0.68 27.28 -0.17
N SER A 397 0.14 28.19 0.66
CA SER A 397 0.75 29.51 0.92
C SER A 397 1.84 29.48 2.01
N SER A 398 1.90 28.40 2.80
CA SER A 398 2.88 28.20 3.86
C SER A 398 4.17 27.53 3.38
N THR A 399 4.22 27.05 2.12
CA THR A 399 5.43 26.43 1.54
C THR A 399 6.42 27.44 0.94
N SER A 400 6.22 28.74 1.17
CA SER A 400 7.12 29.81 0.67
C SER A 400 7.73 30.69 1.76
N ALA A 401 7.66 30.33 3.05
CA ALA A 401 8.34 31.10 4.09
C ALA A 401 8.73 30.23 5.31
N THR A 402 10.04 30.08 5.50
CA THR A 402 10.76 29.73 6.76
C THR A 402 10.44 28.36 7.39
N ASP A 403 11.15 27.34 6.91
CA ASP A 403 11.61 26.23 7.76
C ASP A 403 12.79 26.73 8.61
N ASN A 404 12.61 26.79 9.93
CA ASN A 404 13.69 26.79 10.93
C ASN A 404 13.11 26.64 12.34
N SER A 405 12.96 25.40 12.81
CA SER A 405 13.26 25.00 14.20
C SER A 405 12.98 23.51 14.44
N ASP A 406 13.79 22.64 13.85
CA ASP A 406 14.01 21.30 14.41
C ASP A 406 15.41 21.26 15.00
N TYR A 407 15.49 21.10 16.32
CA TYR A 407 16.73 20.81 17.03
C TYR A 407 17.16 19.38 16.69
N THR A 408 18.21 19.26 15.89
CA THR A 408 18.97 18.02 15.70
C THR A 408 20.09 17.93 16.73
N ALA A 409 20.24 16.77 17.36
CA ALA A 409 21.50 16.32 17.95
C ALA A 409 21.97 15.12 17.09
N GLY A 410 23.11 15.30 16.41
CA GLY A 410 23.73 14.30 15.50
C GLY A 410 24.77 13.42 16.22
N PRO A 411 25.75 12.81 15.51
CA PRO A 411 25.93 12.76 14.06
C PRO A 411 25.94 11.32 13.51
N LEU A 412 25.34 11.12 12.34
CA LEU A 412 25.76 10.05 11.44
C LEU A 412 26.42 10.72 10.24
N ASN A 413 27.70 10.40 10.06
CA ASN A 413 28.44 10.68 8.85
C ASN A 413 27.73 9.97 7.71
N ASP A 414 27.14 10.74 6.81
CA ASP A 414 26.97 10.37 5.42
C ASP A 414 27.11 11.67 4.63
N GLU A 415 28.28 11.83 4.02
CA GLU A 415 28.38 12.67 2.83
C GLU A 415 27.52 12.01 1.76
N ASP A 416 26.45 12.67 1.34
CA ASP A 416 26.04 12.52 -0.05
C ASP A 416 25.42 13.81 -0.59
N GLN A 417 26.08 14.28 -1.64
CA GLN A 417 25.71 15.41 -2.45
C GLN A 417 24.45 15.06 -3.25
N ASN A 418 23.45 15.92 -3.12
CA ASN A 418 22.35 16.00 -4.06
C ASN A 418 22.90 16.56 -5.38
N SER A 419 23.22 15.69 -6.34
CA SER A 419 23.37 16.09 -7.73
C SER A 419 22.67 15.11 -8.65
N ASP A 420 21.85 15.70 -9.50
CA ASP A 420 21.14 15.12 -10.63
C ASP A 420 22.13 14.35 -11.52
N LEU A 421 22.23 13.03 -11.34
CA LEU A 421 23.05 12.15 -12.16
C LEU A 421 22.28 10.88 -12.51
N THR A 422 22.05 10.73 -13.81
CA THR A 422 21.70 9.49 -14.48
C THR A 422 22.71 8.39 -14.14
N ILE A 423 22.39 7.51 -13.18
CA ILE A 423 23.18 6.31 -12.93
C ILE A 423 22.64 5.18 -13.79
N ARG A 424 23.50 4.69 -14.68
CA ARG A 424 23.36 3.44 -15.43
C ARG A 424 23.50 2.27 -14.44
N ASP A 425 22.55 1.35 -14.45
CA ASP A 425 22.67 0.07 -13.75
C ASP A 425 23.93 -0.71 -14.23
N PRO A 426 24.74 -1.28 -13.31
CA PRO A 426 25.89 -2.11 -13.63
C PRO A 426 25.48 -3.58 -13.75
N ASP A 427 24.73 -3.94 -14.79
CA ASP A 427 24.44 -5.34 -15.16
C ASP A 427 24.98 -5.67 -16.57
N ASP A 428 26.20 -5.20 -16.86
CA ASP A 428 26.91 -5.51 -18.10
C ASP A 428 28.29 -6.09 -17.81
N PHE A 429 28.33 -7.36 -17.41
CA PHE A 429 29.49 -8.22 -17.67
C PHE A 429 29.05 -9.60 -18.17
N SER A 430 29.27 -9.79 -19.45
CA SER A 430 29.36 -11.08 -20.11
C SER A 430 30.60 -11.85 -19.66
N PHE A 431 30.45 -13.12 -19.28
CA PHE A 431 31.43 -14.15 -19.65
C PHE A 431 30.76 -15.52 -19.82
N PHE A 432 31.35 -16.33 -20.69
CA PHE A 432 30.84 -17.50 -21.40
C PHE A 432 31.47 -18.79 -20.83
N ASP A 433 30.70 -19.90 -20.93
CA ASP A 433 31.01 -21.35 -20.91
C ASP A 433 31.64 -22.03 -19.66
N ASP A 434 30.97 -23.01 -19.03
CA ASP A 434 30.80 -24.47 -19.38
C ASP A 434 32.13 -25.26 -19.16
N LEU A 435 32.27 -26.42 -18.49
CA LEU A 435 31.46 -27.59 -18.12
C LEU A 435 32.20 -28.42 -17.04
N THR A 436 31.50 -29.23 -16.23
CA THR A 436 31.60 -30.72 -16.21
C THR A 436 30.82 -31.36 -15.04
N ASN A 437 30.03 -32.39 -15.38
CA ASN A 437 29.76 -33.71 -14.73
C ASN A 437 29.41 -33.79 -13.22
N GLU A 438 28.59 -34.69 -12.67
CA GLU A 438 27.82 -35.89 -13.09
C GLU A 438 26.91 -36.23 -11.87
N GLU A 439 25.64 -36.61 -12.08
CA GLU A 439 25.02 -37.91 -11.74
C GLU A 439 24.17 -38.05 -10.44
N ASN A 440 22.93 -38.51 -10.68
CA ASN A 440 22.13 -39.51 -9.96
C ASN A 440 21.70 -39.30 -8.49
N SER A 441 20.39 -39.16 -8.24
CA SER A 441 19.46 -40.29 -8.01
C SER A 441 18.12 -39.90 -7.34
N ASN A 442 17.05 -40.49 -7.89
CA ASN A 442 15.73 -40.87 -7.37
C ASN A 442 15.26 -40.39 -5.97
N THR A 443 14.01 -39.90 -5.89
CA THR A 443 12.88 -40.69 -5.35
C THR A 443 11.52 -40.01 -5.54
N SER A 444 10.52 -40.87 -5.72
CA SER A 444 9.10 -40.66 -5.98
C SER A 444 8.32 -40.10 -4.79
N GLY A 445 7.30 -39.28 -5.07
CA GLY A 445 6.23 -38.94 -4.11
C GLY A 445 5.03 -38.35 -4.84
N SER A 446 3.98 -39.16 -4.99
CA SER A 446 2.63 -38.78 -5.40
C SER A 446 2.06 -37.69 -4.48
N ASN A 447 1.26 -36.76 -5.03
CA ASN A 447 -0.05 -36.39 -4.46
C ASN A 447 -0.88 -35.49 -5.41
N GLU A 448 -2.03 -36.04 -5.76
CA GLU A 448 -3.38 -35.47 -5.94
C GLU A 448 -3.55 -33.99 -6.32
N THR A 449 -4.23 -33.84 -7.45
CA THR A 449 -4.75 -32.60 -8.02
C THR A 449 -6.02 -32.19 -7.27
N VAL A 450 -5.93 -31.14 -6.44
CA VAL A 450 -7.13 -30.44 -5.94
C VAL A 450 -7.48 -29.34 -6.94
N VAL A 451 -8.62 -29.52 -7.60
CA VAL A 451 -9.25 -28.52 -8.46
C VAL A 451 -9.79 -27.41 -7.55
N GLY A 452 -9.05 -26.30 -7.45
CA GLY A 452 -9.50 -25.08 -6.80
C GLY A 452 -10.61 -24.43 -7.64
N THR A 453 -11.80 -24.37 -7.07
CA THR A 453 -13.00 -23.72 -7.63
C THR A 453 -12.76 -22.23 -7.80
N ASN A 454 -12.78 -21.75 -9.04
CA ASN A 454 -12.88 -20.33 -9.39
C ASN A 454 -14.26 -19.79 -8.94
N MET A 455 -14.32 -19.06 -7.83
CA MET A 455 -15.45 -18.18 -7.56
C MET A 455 -15.21 -16.81 -8.23
N PRO A 456 -16.12 -16.30 -9.06
CA PRO A 456 -16.04 -14.94 -9.56
C PRO A 456 -16.30 -13.95 -8.42
N LEU A 457 -15.38 -13.02 -8.23
CA LEU A 457 -15.49 -11.90 -7.29
C LEU A 457 -16.42 -10.83 -7.89
N GLU A 458 -17.59 -10.61 -7.28
CA GLU A 458 -18.41 -9.44 -7.58
C GLU A 458 -17.80 -8.19 -6.91
N PRO A 459 -17.75 -7.04 -7.60
CA PRO A 459 -17.09 -5.85 -7.10
C PRO A 459 -17.94 -5.13 -6.05
N ILE A 460 -17.44 -5.03 -4.82
CA ILE A 460 -17.90 -4.06 -3.82
C ILE A 460 -16.83 -2.98 -3.72
N PHE A 461 -16.75 -2.04 -4.68
CA PHE A 461 -16.23 -0.67 -4.52
C PHE A 461 -16.51 0.15 -5.79
N ILE A 462 -17.56 0.98 -5.71
CA ILE A 462 -17.92 2.13 -6.58
C ILE A 462 -17.76 1.89 -8.09
N ASP A 463 -18.77 1.29 -8.71
CA ASP A 463 -19.18 1.71 -10.05
C ASP A 463 -20.25 2.80 -9.86
N CYS A 464 -19.91 4.07 -10.14
CA CYS A 464 -20.90 5.16 -10.20
C CYS A 464 -21.79 5.05 -11.47
N LYS A 465 -22.02 3.84 -11.99
CA LYS A 465 -22.80 3.57 -13.18
C LYS A 465 -23.51 2.23 -13.08
N GLU A 466 -24.43 2.08 -12.15
CA GLU A 466 -25.54 1.17 -12.36
C GLU A 466 -26.83 1.95 -12.09
N GLU A 467 -27.45 2.36 -13.20
CA GLU A 467 -28.82 2.86 -13.22
C GLU A 467 -29.72 1.77 -12.66
N PHE A 468 -30.43 2.09 -11.58
CA PHE A 468 -31.54 1.29 -11.08
C PHE A 468 -32.62 1.22 -12.17
N ASN A 469 -32.60 0.15 -12.99
CA ASN A 469 -33.75 -0.24 -13.78
C ASN A 469 -34.74 -0.96 -12.87
N GLU A 470 -35.63 -0.19 -12.23
CA GLU A 470 -36.86 -0.72 -11.67
C GLU A 470 -37.75 -1.23 -12.82
N THR A 471 -37.83 -2.55 -13.01
CA THR A 471 -39.06 -3.19 -13.53
C THR A 471 -39.12 -4.65 -13.08
N GLU A 472 -39.86 -4.94 -12.00
CA GLU A 472 -40.59 -6.20 -11.92
C GLU A 472 -42.04 -5.98 -11.44
N PRO A 473 -43.02 -6.68 -12.04
CA PRO A 473 -44.42 -6.40 -11.85
C PRO A 473 -44.98 -7.08 -10.60
N LYS A 474 -45.83 -6.33 -9.90
CA LYS A 474 -46.71 -6.75 -8.80
C LYS A 474 -47.39 -8.11 -9.07
N ARG A 475 -47.03 -9.16 -8.31
CA ARG A 475 -47.91 -10.33 -8.11
C ARG A 475 -48.71 -10.17 -6.82
N ARG A 476 -50.03 -10.20 -7.00
CA ARG A 476 -51.07 -10.01 -6.00
C ARG A 476 -51.05 -11.12 -4.93
N LYS A 477 -51.40 -10.68 -3.73
CA LYS A 477 -51.84 -11.43 -2.54
C LYS A 477 -52.69 -12.66 -2.92
N ASN A 478 -52.42 -13.78 -2.25
CA ASN A 478 -53.47 -14.69 -1.80
C ASN A 478 -53.10 -15.26 -0.44
N ILE A 479 -53.86 -14.83 0.56
CA ILE A 479 -53.92 -15.37 1.92
C ILE A 479 -54.91 -16.55 1.87
N LYS A 480 -54.47 -17.73 2.29
CA LYS A 480 -55.29 -18.80 2.90
C LYS A 480 -54.36 -19.48 3.92
N GLN A 481 -54.49 -19.15 5.22
CA GLN A 481 -55.21 -19.96 6.22
C GLN A 481 -54.97 -21.48 6.05
N ILE A 482 -54.33 -22.11 7.04
CA ILE A 482 -54.93 -23.12 7.94
C ILE A 482 -53.83 -23.67 8.87
N LEU A 483 -54.15 -23.62 10.17
CA LEU A 483 -53.59 -24.30 11.36
C LEU A 483 -52.14 -24.05 11.77
#